data_AF-A0A957IU02-F1
#
_entry.id   AF-A0A957IU02-F1
#
_cell.length_a   1.000
_cell.length_b   1.000
_cell.length_c   1.000
_cell.angle_alpha   90.00
_cell.angle_beta   90.00
_cell.angle_gamma   90.00
#
_symmetry.space_group_name_H-M   'P 1'
#
loop_
_entity.id
_entity.type
_entity.pdbx_description
1 polymer ?
#
loop_
_entity_poly.entity_id
_entity_poly.type
_entity_poly.pdbx_seq_one_letter_code
_entity_poly.pdbx_strand_id
1 'polypeptide(L)'
;MKENTATLQVYSPQQANIVASVVLNGYNIRGDGPLGKQGSMRSFTIVSGDLWEQWDVQMPLQLQDDTGKSSNIRIAALPVEDDGYGLIEFL
;
A
#
# COMPACT_ATOMS: atom_id res chain seq x y z
N MET A 1 21.49 -2.50 9.57
CA MET A 1 20.94 -1.26 8.97
C MET A 1 19.45 -1.26 9.28
N LYS A 2 18.91 -0.21 9.89
CA LYS A 2 17.45 -0.08 10.05
C LYS A 2 16.88 0.26 8.68
N GLU A 3 16.17 -0.68 8.07
CA GLU A 3 15.38 -0.39 6.88
C GLU A 3 14.33 0.65 7.27
N ASN A 4 14.31 1.77 6.54
CA ASN A 4 13.34 2.82 6.76
C ASN A 4 12.05 2.39 6.06
N THR A 5 11.31 1.46 6.68
CA THR A 5 10.01 1.02 6.22
C THR A 5 8.99 2.11 6.58
N ALA A 6 8.95 3.15 5.76
CA ALA A 6 7.96 4.23 5.91
C ALA A 6 6.56 3.62 5.91
N THR A 7 5.78 3.95 6.96
CA THR A 7 4.36 3.61 7.01
C THR A 7 3.62 4.53 6.05
N LEU A 8 2.91 3.94 5.11
CA LEU A 8 2.14 4.62 4.08
C LEU A 8 0.67 4.56 4.43
N GLN A 9 -0.04 5.65 4.16
CA GLN A 9 -1.48 5.73 4.38
C GLN A 9 -2.23 5.31 3.12
N VAL A 10 -3.26 4.50 3.29
CA VAL A 10 -4.14 4.05 2.21
C VAL A 10 -5.49 4.74 2.36
N TYR A 11 -5.86 5.49 1.34
CA TYR A 11 -7.12 6.25 1.29
C TYR A 11 -8.12 5.59 0.35
N SER A 12 -9.39 5.58 0.79
CA SER A 12 -10.53 5.23 -0.05
C SER A 12 -11.07 6.50 -0.73
N PRO A 13 -11.09 6.57 -2.08
CA PRO A 13 -11.64 7.73 -2.79
C PRO A 13 -13.14 7.94 -2.57
N GLN A 14 -13.88 6.86 -2.26
CA GLN A 14 -15.33 6.90 -2.06
C GLN A 14 -15.72 7.47 -0.70
N GLN A 15 -14.91 7.19 0.31
CA GLN A 15 -15.18 7.56 1.70
C GLN A 15 -14.34 8.77 2.16
N ALA A 16 -13.36 9.20 1.36
CA ALA A 16 -12.45 10.32 1.63
C ALA A 16 -11.74 10.22 2.99
N ASN A 17 -11.44 9.00 3.43
CA ASN A 17 -10.81 8.67 4.72
C ASN A 17 -9.67 7.67 4.53
N ILE A 18 -8.84 7.55 5.57
CA ILE A 18 -7.82 6.50 5.69
C ILE A 18 -8.54 5.19 6.04
N VAL A 19 -8.30 4.14 5.26
CA VAL A 19 -8.85 2.80 5.51
C VAL A 19 -7.83 1.84 6.10
N ALA A 20 -6.55 2.03 5.78
CA ALA A 20 -5.46 1.25 6.34
C ALA A 20 -4.14 2.03 6.35
N SER A 21 -3.20 1.54 7.12
CA SER A 21 -1.79 1.91 7.02
C SER A 21 -0.98 0.66 6.69
N VAL A 22 -0.05 0.78 5.75
CA VAL A 22 0.75 -0.34 5.26
C VAL A 22 2.23 -0.01 5.23
N VAL A 23 3.05 -1.04 5.26
CA VAL A 23 4.48 -0.95 4.94
C VAL A 23 4.70 -1.70 3.63
N LEU A 24 5.44 -1.10 2.70
CA LEU A 24 5.90 -1.82 1.51
C LEU A 24 7.15 -2.62 1.83
N ASN A 25 7.12 -3.90 1.46
CA ASN A 25 8.21 -4.83 1.68
C ASN A 25 9.12 -4.86 0.43
N GLY A 26 10.44 -4.86 0.64
CA GLY A 26 11.41 -5.02 -0.44
C GLY A 26 12.72 -4.24 -0.26
N TYR A 27 13.79 -4.79 -0.83
CA TYR A 27 15.19 -4.44 -0.56
C TYR A 27 15.71 -3.13 -1.20
N ASN A 28 14.94 -2.42 -2.03
CA ASN A 28 15.45 -1.24 -2.77
C ASN A 28 14.37 -0.17 -3.00
N ILE A 29 14.00 0.57 -1.96
CA ILE A 29 13.49 1.94 -2.13
C ILE A 29 14.71 2.84 -2.43
N ARG A 30 15.37 2.68 -3.59
CA ARG A 30 16.49 3.53 -3.99
C ARG A 30 15.97 4.73 -4.77
N GLY A 31 16.35 5.94 -4.33
CA GLY A 31 16.31 7.20 -5.09
C GLY A 31 14.94 7.81 -5.37
N ASP A 32 13.95 7.01 -5.75
CA ASP A 32 12.68 7.48 -6.35
C ASP A 32 11.50 7.51 -5.35
N GLY A 33 11.75 7.14 -4.09
CA GLY A 33 10.75 7.04 -3.03
C GLY A 33 9.98 5.71 -3.00
N PRO A 34 9.08 5.51 -2.03
CA PRO A 34 8.39 4.23 -1.80
C PRO A 34 7.38 3.88 -2.89
N LEU A 35 6.89 4.88 -3.62
CA LEU A 35 5.86 4.71 -4.64
C LEU A 35 6.46 4.12 -5.93
N GLY A 36 5.79 3.10 -6.47
CA GLY A 36 6.17 2.41 -7.70
C GLY A 36 5.75 3.17 -8.97
N LYS A 37 6.15 2.61 -10.13
CA LYS A 37 5.66 3.04 -11.45
C LYS A 37 4.38 2.28 -11.79
N GLN A 38 3.53 2.84 -12.65
CA GLN A 38 2.36 2.14 -13.19
C GLN A 38 2.72 0.74 -13.70
N GLY A 39 1.90 -0.25 -13.35
CA GLY A 39 2.08 -1.67 -13.65
C GLY A 39 3.10 -2.41 -12.76
N SER A 40 3.86 -1.69 -11.91
CA SER A 40 4.75 -2.35 -10.95
C SER A 40 3.94 -2.94 -9.80
N MET A 41 4.47 -4.01 -9.20
CA MET A 41 3.89 -4.65 -8.03
C MET A 41 4.90 -4.66 -6.88
N ARG A 42 4.39 -4.53 -5.65
CA ARG A 42 5.19 -4.63 -4.42
C ARG A 42 4.42 -5.40 -3.37
N SER A 43 5.13 -6.20 -2.59
CA SER A 43 4.54 -6.81 -1.41
C SER A 43 4.36 -5.76 -0.31
N PHE A 44 3.39 -6.00 0.56
CA PHE A 44 3.10 -5.11 1.68
C PHE A 44 2.64 -5.89 2.91
N THR A 45 2.74 -5.24 4.07
CA THR A 45 2.18 -5.71 5.34
C THR A 45 1.21 -4.64 5.86
N ILE A 46 0.07 -5.07 6.39
CA ILE A 46 -0.89 -4.18 7.04
C ILE A 46 -0.37 -3.85 8.45
N VAL A 47 -0.22 -2.58 8.75
CA VAL A 47 0.16 -2.08 10.09
C VAL A 47 -1.09 -1.81 10.93
N SER A 48 -2.14 -1.28 10.30
CA SER A 48 -3.44 -1.04 10.95
C SER A 48 -4.54 -0.89 9.91
N GLY A 49 -5.79 -1.06 10.36
CA GLY A 49 -6.97 -0.98 9.51
C GLY A 49 -7.26 -2.29 8.79
N ASP A 50 -8.16 -2.22 7.81
CA ASP A 50 -8.62 -3.35 7.01
C ASP A 50 -8.80 -2.91 5.56
N LEU A 51 -8.51 -3.83 4.63
CA LEU A 51 -8.59 -3.63 3.19
C LEU A 51 -9.53 -4.63 2.51
N TRP A 52 -10.24 -5.47 3.28
CA TRP A 52 -11.11 -6.52 2.76
C TRP A 52 -12.15 -5.98 1.77
N GLU A 53 -12.93 -4.98 2.17
CA GLU A 53 -14.00 -4.42 1.33
C GLU A 53 -13.44 -3.86 0.01
N GLN A 54 -12.29 -3.17 0.08
CA GLN A 54 -11.68 -2.53 -1.07
C GLN A 54 -11.03 -3.55 -2.01
N TRP A 55 -10.47 -4.63 -1.45
CA TRP A 55 -9.93 -5.75 -2.22
C TRP A 55 -11.03 -6.57 -2.90
N ASP A 56 -12.12 -6.89 -2.19
CA ASP A 56 -13.23 -7.72 -2.70
C ASP A 56 -13.85 -7.12 -3.98
N VAL A 57 -14.01 -5.81 -4.02
CA VAL A 57 -14.56 -5.09 -5.19
C VAL A 57 -13.50 -4.55 -6.14
N GLN A 58 -12.21 -4.88 -5.93
CA GLN A 58 -11.07 -4.41 -6.73
C GLN A 58 -11.03 -2.88 -6.90
N MET A 59 -11.31 -2.16 -5.81
CA MET A 59 -11.38 -0.69 -5.82
C MET A 59 -10.00 -0.06 -5.96
N PRO A 60 -9.84 0.95 -6.85
CA PRO A 60 -8.66 1.81 -6.83
C PRO A 60 -8.55 2.60 -5.51
N LEU A 61 -7.38 2.56 -4.90
CA LEU A 61 -7.03 3.27 -3.68
C LEU A 61 -5.92 4.27 -3.94
N GLN A 62 -5.72 5.19 -3.00
CA GLN A 62 -4.59 6.12 -3.04
C GLN A 62 -3.60 5.79 -1.92
N LEU A 63 -2.36 5.49 -2.29
CA LEU A 63 -1.25 5.26 -1.38
C LEU A 63 -0.46 6.56 -1.23
N GLN A 64 -0.36 7.08 -0.01
CA GLN A 64 0.32 8.32 0.30
C GLN A 64 1.51 8.09 1.24
N ASP A 65 2.65 8.74 0.93
CA ASP A 65 3.82 8.77 1.80
C ASP A 65 3.80 9.96 2.78
N ASP A 66 4.79 10.01 3.67
CA ASP A 66 4.96 11.04 4.71
C ASP A 66 5.26 12.44 4.13
N THR A 67 5.68 12.53 2.87
CA THR A 67 5.87 13.79 2.14
C THR A 67 4.59 14.30 1.49
N GLY A 68 3.51 13.51 1.54
CA GLY A 68 2.22 13.80 0.91
C GLY A 68 2.12 13.35 -0.55
N LYS A 69 3.20 12.77 -1.11
CA LYS A 69 3.20 12.24 -2.48
C LYS A 69 2.27 11.03 -2.53
N SER A 70 1.46 10.96 -3.58
CA SER A 70 0.43 9.94 -3.71
C SER A 70 0.54 9.16 -5.01
N SER A 71 0.14 7.90 -5.00
CA SER A 71 0.00 7.05 -6.19
C SER A 71 -1.29 6.24 -6.12
N ASN A 72 -1.91 6.01 -7.27
CA ASN A 72 -3.07 5.14 -7.36
C ASN A 72 -2.61 3.69 -7.34
N ILE A 73 -3.32 2.88 -6.57
CA ILE A 73 -2.99 1.47 -6.40
C ILE A 73 -4.27 0.62 -6.44
N ARG A 74 -4.11 -0.69 -6.58
CA ARG A 74 -5.11 -1.68 -6.17
C ARG A 74 -4.47 -2.78 -5.34
N ILE A 75 -5.27 -3.41 -4.48
CA ILE A 75 -4.83 -4.61 -3.77
C ILE A 75 -4.96 -5.80 -4.73
N ALA A 76 -3.84 -6.36 -5.16
CA ALA A 76 -3.81 -7.52 -6.04
C ALA A 76 -3.99 -8.83 -5.25
N ALA A 77 -3.46 -8.88 -4.03
CA ALA A 77 -3.67 -9.98 -3.09
C ALA A 77 -3.70 -9.46 -1.65
N LEU A 78 -4.73 -9.81 -0.90
CA LEU A 78 -4.85 -9.49 0.52
C LEU A 78 -4.16 -10.58 1.37
N PRO A 79 -3.40 -10.22 2.43
CA PRO A 79 -2.91 -11.21 3.38
C PRO A 79 -4.08 -11.82 4.16
N VAL A 80 -4.08 -13.14 4.31
CA VAL A 80 -5.16 -13.90 4.99
C VAL A 80 -4.79 -14.25 6.44
N GLU A 81 -3.51 -14.20 6.77
CA GLU A 81 -2.98 -14.51 8.11
C GLU A 81 -2.46 -13.22 8.76
N ASP A 82 -2.49 -13.19 10.10
CA ASP A 82 -1.81 -12.17 10.90
C ASP A 82 -0.32 -12.14 10.52
N ASP A 83 0.24 -10.94 10.33
CA ASP A 83 1.60 -10.72 9.81
C ASP A 83 1.87 -11.24 8.39
N GLY A 84 0.82 -11.65 7.68
CA GLY A 84 0.88 -12.07 6.28
C GLY A 84 1.29 -10.95 5.32
N TYR A 85 1.76 -11.35 4.14
CA TYR A 85 2.13 -10.43 3.08
C TYR A 85 1.06 -10.36 1.99
N GLY A 86 0.64 -9.14 1.66
CA GLY A 86 -0.18 -8.88 0.48
C GLY A 86 0.65 -8.43 -0.71
N LEU A 87 -0.03 -8.20 -1.83
CA LEU A 87 0.52 -7.58 -3.05
C LEU A 87 -0.31 -6.35 -3.44
N ILE A 88 0.37 -5.25 -3.69
CA ILE A 88 -0.18 -4.03 -4.28
C ILE A 88 0.32 -3.92 -5.72
N GLU A 89 -0.56 -3.50 -6.62
CA GLU A 89 -0.22 -3.03 -7.97
C GLU A 89 -0.40 -1.52 -8.05
N PHE A 90 0.56 -0.84 -8.65
CA PHE A 90 0.50 0.59 -8.95
C PHE A 90 -0.23 0.81 -10.28
N LEU A 91 -1.24 1.67 -10.28
CA LEU A 91 -2.13 1.93 -11.42
C LEU A 91 -1.68 3.07 -12.32
#